data_AF-A0A0W1AD23-F1
#
_entry.id   AF-A0A0W1AD23-F1
#
_cell.length_a   1.000
_cell.length_b   1.000
_cell.length_c   1.000
_cell.angle_alpha   90.00
_cell.angle_beta   90.00
_cell.angle_gamma   90.00
#
_symmetry.space_group_name_H-M   'P 1'
#
loop_
_entity.id
_entity.type
_entity.pdbx_description
1 polymer ?
#
loop_
_entity_poly.entity_id
_entity_poly.type
_entity_poly.pdbx_seq_one_letter_code
_entity_poly.pdbx_strand_id
1 'polypeptide(L)'
;MIEKNSESNVVYFARLHLIIFLGPLLGVAIAIGIYSYVVQLQEISLFIGCFALLWVFMTWVTYYFSSLTIKPKQVIIRTGIIVRQTVDIPLNKIETIDIRQSIIGSIFSYGTLMITGTGGTKYQINYLSKPLTCRRYIEQLMNETQPSNR
;
A
#
# COMPACT_ATOMS: atom_id res chain seq x y z
N MET A 1 18.64 -14.61 13.42
CA MET A 1 18.56 -15.80 12.54
C MET A 1 17.15 -15.92 12.03
N ILE A 2 16.86 -15.48 10.80
CA ILE A 2 15.74 -16.00 9.99
C ILE A 2 16.24 -16.04 8.54
N GLU A 3 16.30 -17.26 8.02
CA GLU A 3 16.39 -17.73 6.64
C GLU A 3 17.08 -16.86 5.57
N LYS A 4 18.30 -17.29 5.19
CA LYS A 4 18.86 -17.10 3.85
C LYS A 4 18.87 -18.46 3.16
N ASN A 5 17.86 -18.81 2.35
CA ASN A 5 18.09 -19.63 1.15
C ASN A 5 16.88 -19.74 0.19
N SER A 6 17.21 -19.73 -1.11
CA SER A 6 16.44 -20.29 -2.24
C SER A 6 15.17 -19.57 -2.73
N GLU A 7 15.33 -18.38 -3.32
CA GLU A 7 14.69 -17.97 -4.59
C GLU A 7 15.11 -16.51 -4.87
N SER A 8 16.32 -16.38 -5.42
CA SER A 8 16.93 -15.14 -5.89
C SER A 8 16.21 -14.59 -7.12
N ASN A 9 14.99 -14.07 -6.94
CA ASN A 9 14.31 -13.30 -7.97
C ASN A 9 13.14 -12.47 -7.38
N VAL A 10 13.36 -11.80 -6.25
CA VAL A 10 12.41 -10.79 -5.77
C VAL A 10 12.91 -9.45 -6.25
N VAL A 11 12.24 -8.90 -7.25
CA VAL A 11 12.80 -7.73 -7.95
C VAL A 11 12.34 -6.41 -7.35
N TYR A 12 11.20 -6.41 -6.66
CA TYR A 12 10.73 -5.20 -5.99
C TYR A 12 9.85 -5.52 -4.79
N PHE A 13 10.21 -4.92 -3.65
CA PHE A 13 9.38 -4.86 -2.46
C PHE A 13 8.79 -3.46 -2.35
N ALA A 14 7.51 -3.31 -2.62
CA ALA A 14 6.82 -2.05 -2.39
C ALA A 14 6.16 -2.08 -1.00
N ARG A 15 6.48 -1.07 -0.18
CA ARG A 15 5.84 -0.83 1.10
C ARG A 15 4.80 0.28 0.96
N LEU A 16 3.79 0.27 1.83
CA LEU A 16 2.86 1.39 1.96
C LEU A 16 3.63 2.69 2.22
N HIS A 17 3.10 3.82 1.76
CA HIS A 17 3.76 5.11 1.94
C HIS A 17 3.46 5.69 3.35
N LEU A 18 4.42 6.41 3.95
CA LEU A 18 4.25 7.02 5.28
C LEU A 18 3.19 8.12 5.32
N ILE A 19 2.73 8.62 4.16
CA ILE A 19 1.66 9.64 4.07
C ILE A 19 0.36 9.21 4.76
N ILE A 20 0.11 7.90 4.90
CA ILE A 20 -1.08 7.41 5.59
C ILE A 20 -1.07 7.86 7.06
N PHE A 21 0.12 8.02 7.66
CA PHE A 21 0.28 8.56 9.02
C PHE A 21 0.07 10.07 9.13
N LEU A 22 0.09 10.81 8.02
CA LEU A 22 0.00 12.28 8.04
C LEU A 22 -1.35 12.75 8.58
N GLY A 23 -2.46 12.11 8.17
CA GLY A 23 -3.81 12.45 8.64
C GLY A 23 -3.97 12.26 10.16
N PRO A 24 -3.66 11.06 10.70
CA PRO A 24 -3.69 10.81 12.14
C PRO A 24 -2.75 11.73 12.94
N LEU A 25 -1.55 12.01 12.43
CA LEU A 25 -0.60 12.93 13.07
C LEU A 25 -1.16 14.35 13.19
N LEU A 26 -1.80 14.85 12.12
CA LEU A 26 -2.50 16.14 12.13
C LEU A 26 -3.64 16.16 13.15
N GLY A 27 -4.42 15.08 13.24
CA GLY A 27 -5.47 14.94 14.24
C GLY A 27 -4.94 15.04 15.68
N VAL A 28 -3.81 14.38 15.97
CA VAL A 28 -3.14 14.49 17.27
C VAL A 28 -2.63 15.92 17.53
N ALA A 29 -2.02 16.57 16.54
CA ALA A 29 -1.54 17.94 16.68
C ALA A 29 -2.68 18.93 16.97
N ILE A 30 -3.83 18.76 16.30
CA ILE A 30 -5.04 19.57 16.54
C ILE A 30 -5.58 19.32 17.95
N ALA A 31 -5.63 18.05 18.41
CA ALA A 31 -6.06 17.73 19.76
C ALA A 31 -5.17 18.39 20.82
N ILE A 32 -3.84 18.33 20.66
CA ILE A 32 -2.88 18.98 21.56
C ILE A 32 -3.08 20.50 21.59
N GLY A 33 -3.29 21.13 20.42
CA GLY A 33 -3.58 22.56 20.35
C GLY A 33 -4.88 22.92 21.08
N ILE A 34 -5.95 22.17 20.89
CA ILE A 34 -7.22 22.42 21.60
C ILE A 34 -7.03 22.24 23.11
N TYR A 35 -6.27 21.23 23.53
CA TYR A 35 -5.95 20.97 24.94
C TYR A 35 -5.20 22.15 25.59
N SER A 36 -4.27 22.78 24.86
CA SER A 36 -3.46 23.89 25.41
C SER A 36 -4.17 25.24 25.41
N TYR A 37 -5.09 25.50 24.47
CA TYR A 37 -5.75 26.80 24.32
C TYR A 37 -7.13 26.91 24.98
N VAL A 38 -7.87 25.80 25.17
CA VAL A 38 -9.25 25.84 25.67
C VAL A 38 -9.42 24.90 26.87
N VAL A 39 -9.14 25.42 28.07
CA VAL A 39 -9.25 24.67 29.34
C VAL A 39 -10.65 24.06 29.55
N GLN A 40 -11.68 24.74 29.07
CA GLN A 40 -13.09 24.33 29.23
C GLN A 40 -13.49 23.10 28.39
N LEU A 41 -12.66 22.70 27.42
CA LEU A 41 -12.88 21.55 26.53
C LEU A 41 -11.84 20.43 26.73
N GLN A 42 -11.10 20.42 27.84
CA GLN A 42 -10.02 19.44 28.08
C GLN A 42 -10.51 17.98 28.05
N GLU A 43 -11.66 17.70 28.66
CA GLU A 43 -12.30 16.37 28.65
C GLU A 43 -12.55 15.90 27.20
N ILE A 44 -13.10 16.78 26.36
CA ILE A 44 -13.39 16.48 24.94
C ILE A 44 -12.09 16.30 24.14
N SER A 45 -11.08 17.11 24.44
CA SER A 45 -9.77 16.98 23.80
C SER A 45 -9.08 15.65 24.10
N LEU A 46 -9.21 15.13 25.33
CA LEU A 46 -8.71 13.80 25.69
C LEU A 46 -9.40 12.69 24.88
N PHE A 47 -10.72 12.75 24.71
CA PHE A 47 -11.45 11.80 23.86
C PHE A 47 -10.99 11.87 22.40
N ILE A 48 -10.85 13.08 21.85
CA ILE A 48 -10.37 13.30 20.48
C ILE A 48 -8.93 12.80 20.32
N GLY A 49 -8.07 13.08 21.29
CA GLY A 49 -6.69 12.60 21.32
C GLY A 49 -6.61 11.08 21.37
N CYS A 50 -7.42 10.43 22.22
CA CYS A 50 -7.50 8.98 22.29
C CYS A 50 -8.01 8.37 20.99
N PHE A 51 -9.01 8.98 20.35
CA PHE A 51 -9.52 8.54 19.06
C PHE A 51 -8.47 8.69 17.95
N ALA A 52 -7.77 9.82 17.91
CA ALA A 52 -6.69 10.06 16.97
C ALA A 52 -5.55 9.04 17.16
N LEU A 53 -5.21 8.71 18.40
CA LEU A 53 -4.17 7.72 18.72
C LEU A 53 -4.58 6.30 18.29
N LEU A 54 -5.86 5.95 18.46
CA LEU A 54 -6.42 4.70 17.95
C LEU A 54 -6.40 4.66 16.41
N TRP A 55 -6.65 5.80 15.75
CA TRP A 55 -6.53 5.92 14.31
C TRP A 55 -5.09 5.79 13.82
N VAL A 56 -4.11 6.41 14.50
CA VAL A 56 -2.67 6.19 14.26
C VAL A 56 -2.35 4.70 14.36
N PHE A 57 -2.83 4.04 15.42
CA PHE A 57 -2.59 2.62 15.65
C PHE A 57 -3.16 1.75 14.53
N MET A 58 -4.41 1.97 14.11
CA MET A 58 -5.01 1.23 12.98
C MET A 58 -4.26 1.47 11.66
N THR A 59 -3.80 2.70 11.45
CA THR A 59 -2.98 3.06 10.29
C THR A 59 -1.65 2.32 10.30
N TRP A 60 -0.98 2.29 11.46
CA TRP A 60 0.27 1.57 11.65
C TRP A 60 0.12 0.08 11.36
N VAL A 61 -0.93 -0.52 11.92
CA VAL A 61 -1.24 -1.93 11.70
C VAL A 61 -1.43 -2.18 10.20
N THR A 62 -2.23 -1.36 9.50
CA THR A 62 -2.42 -1.48 8.04
C THR A 62 -1.11 -1.37 7.26
N TYR A 63 -0.24 -0.43 7.65
CA TYR A 63 1.09 -0.23 7.06
C TYR A 63 1.99 -1.46 7.24
N TYR A 64 1.99 -2.05 8.43
CA TYR A 64 2.85 -3.19 8.76
C TYR A 64 2.42 -4.47 8.04
N PHE A 65 1.10 -4.69 7.90
CA PHE A 65 0.57 -5.92 7.31
C PHE A 65 0.43 -5.90 5.79
N SER A 66 0.50 -4.72 5.15
CA SER A 66 0.40 -4.61 3.71
C SER A 66 1.77 -4.70 3.04
N SER A 67 2.00 -5.74 2.25
CA SER A 67 3.24 -5.92 1.48
C SER A 67 2.97 -6.40 0.07
N LEU A 68 3.63 -5.79 -0.91
CA LEU A 68 3.60 -6.22 -2.30
C LEU A 68 4.98 -6.78 -2.68
N THR A 69 4.99 -8.02 -3.15
CA THR A 69 6.20 -8.74 -3.57
C THR A 69 6.06 -9.11 -5.05
N ILE A 70 6.94 -8.57 -5.89
CA ILE A 70 6.95 -8.88 -7.33
C ILE A 70 7.97 -9.99 -7.59
N LYS A 71 7.52 -11.10 -8.19
CA LYS A 71 8.37 -12.19 -8.72
C LYS A 71 8.28 -12.27 -10.26
N PRO A 72 9.25 -12.88 -10.97
CA PRO A 72 9.30 -12.94 -12.43
C PRO A 72 8.17 -13.72 -13.11
N LYS A 73 7.50 -14.62 -12.38
CA LYS A 73 6.41 -15.47 -12.92
C LYS A 73 5.04 -15.15 -12.32
N GLN A 74 5.03 -14.41 -11.21
CA GLN A 74 3.81 -14.11 -10.46
C GLN A 74 3.98 -12.86 -9.59
N VAL A 75 2.89 -12.13 -9.38
CA VAL A 75 2.80 -11.01 -8.44
C VAL A 75 2.10 -11.50 -7.19
N ILE A 76 2.74 -11.32 -6.04
CA ILE A 76 2.21 -11.72 -4.73
C ILE A 76 1.79 -10.47 -3.98
N ILE A 77 0.49 -10.39 -3.69
CA ILE A 77 -0.12 -9.30 -2.94
C ILE A 77 -0.50 -9.83 -1.57
N ARG A 78 0.01 -9.21 -0.51
CA ARG A 78 -0.40 -9.52 0.87
C ARG A 78 -1.05 -8.28 1.47
N THR A 79 -2.32 -8.39 1.82
CA THR A 79 -3.12 -7.31 2.41
C THR A 79 -3.99 -7.83 3.55
N GLY A 80 -4.40 -6.93 4.44
CA GLY A 80 -5.36 -7.22 5.51
C GLY A 80 -4.76 -7.13 6.92
N ILE A 81 -5.63 -6.78 7.87
CA ILE A 81 -5.26 -6.54 9.28
C ILE A 81 -5.63 -7.76 10.15
N ILE A 82 -6.89 -8.18 10.06
CA ILE A 82 -7.46 -9.31 10.80
C ILE A 82 -7.49 -10.57 9.93
N VAL A 83 -7.96 -10.44 8.68
CA VAL A 83 -7.97 -11.53 7.70
C VAL A 83 -6.80 -11.32 6.75
N ARG A 84 -5.80 -12.21 6.82
CA ARG A 84 -4.62 -12.17 5.94
C ARG A 84 -5.03 -12.63 4.55
N GLN A 85 -5.22 -11.70 3.63
CA GLN A 85 -5.45 -12.00 2.23
C GLN A 85 -4.11 -12.06 1.51
N THR A 86 -3.73 -13.25 1.06
CA THR A 86 -2.58 -13.44 0.16
C THR A 86 -3.14 -13.82 -1.20
N VAL A 87 -2.85 -12.99 -2.21
CA VAL A 87 -3.26 -13.22 -3.58
C VAL A 87 -2.01 -13.42 -4.43
N ASP A 88 -1.91 -14.61 -5.01
CA ASP A 88 -0.88 -14.95 -5.99
C ASP A 88 -1.49 -14.85 -7.39
N ILE A 89 -1.05 -13.84 -8.15
CA ILE A 89 -1.52 -13.57 -9.51
C ILE A 89 -0.40 -13.94 -10.48
N PRO A 90 -0.51 -15.03 -11.26
CA PRO A 90 0.48 -15.32 -12.30
C PRO A 90 0.45 -14.25 -13.39
N LEU A 91 1.62 -13.88 -13.93
CA LEU A 91 1.73 -12.81 -14.94
C LEU A 91 0.87 -13.06 -16.17
N ASN A 92 0.72 -14.32 -16.59
CA ASN A 92 -0.11 -14.71 -17.74
C ASN A 92 -1.63 -14.54 -17.50
N LYS A 93 -2.06 -14.35 -16.25
CA LYS A 93 -3.47 -14.08 -15.92
C LYS A 93 -3.76 -12.59 -15.72
N ILE A 94 -2.77 -11.72 -15.89
CA ILE A 94 -2.96 -10.27 -15.79
C ILE A 94 -3.44 -9.75 -17.14
N GLU A 95 -4.64 -9.19 -17.19
CA GLU A 95 -5.22 -8.62 -18.40
C GLU A 95 -4.96 -7.11 -18.51
N THR A 96 -5.10 -6.40 -17.40
CA THR A 96 -4.98 -4.94 -17.38
C THR A 96 -4.44 -4.45 -16.05
N ILE A 97 -3.58 -3.43 -16.12
CA ILE A 97 -2.98 -2.78 -14.96
C ILE A 97 -3.33 -1.30 -15.01
N ASP A 98 -4.15 -0.86 -14.08
CA ASP A 98 -4.55 0.53 -13.93
C ASP A 98 -3.83 1.17 -12.75
N ILE A 99 -3.29 2.38 -12.94
CA ILE A 99 -2.76 3.20 -11.86
C ILE A 99 -3.67 4.40 -11.67
N ARG A 100 -4.15 4.57 -10.44
CA ARG A 100 -4.83 5.79 -10.00
C ARG A 100 -3.91 6.56 -9.06
N GLN A 101 -3.38 7.67 -9.54
CA GLN A 101 -2.54 8.56 -8.74
C GLN A 101 -3.18 9.95 -8.72
N SER A 102 -3.43 10.47 -7.51
CA SER A 102 -3.91 11.84 -7.35
C SER A 102 -2.76 12.84 -7.51
N ILE A 103 -3.05 14.13 -7.69
CA ILE A 103 -2.03 15.19 -7.80
C ILE A 103 -1.11 15.18 -6.57
N ILE A 104 -1.69 15.07 -5.38
CA ILE A 104 -0.95 14.94 -4.11
C ILE A 104 -0.16 13.61 -4.10
N GLY A 105 -0.77 12.53 -4.59
CA GLY A 105 -0.08 11.25 -4.79
C GLY A 105 1.12 11.34 -5.74
N SER A 106 1.08 12.21 -6.76
CA SER A 106 2.19 12.48 -7.67
C SER A 106 3.37 13.10 -6.95
N ILE A 107 3.11 14.17 -6.19
CA ILE A 107 4.14 14.90 -5.43
C ILE A 107 4.80 13.99 -4.39
N PHE A 108 4.00 13.23 -3.65
CA PHE A 108 4.47 12.34 -2.60
C PHE A 108 4.75 10.90 -3.10
N SER A 109 4.78 10.67 -4.42
CA SER A 109 5.11 9.39 -5.05
C SER A 109 4.31 8.17 -4.51
N TYR A 110 3.03 8.35 -4.20
CA TYR A 110 2.11 7.26 -3.81
C TYR A 110 0.90 7.20 -4.75
N GLY A 111 0.31 6.02 -4.90
CA GLY A 111 -0.95 5.87 -5.63
C GLY A 111 -1.62 4.53 -5.38
N THR A 112 -2.72 4.30 -6.07
CA THR A 112 -3.45 3.03 -6.05
C THR A 112 -3.12 2.24 -7.31
N LEU A 113 -2.74 0.98 -7.13
CA LEU A 113 -2.54 0.03 -8.21
C LEU A 113 -3.75 -0.91 -8.26
N MET A 114 -4.39 -1.00 -9.42
CA MET A 114 -5.49 -1.92 -9.67
C MET A 114 -5.06 -2.90 -10.77
N ILE A 115 -5.08 -4.18 -10.44
CA ILE A 115 -4.74 -5.28 -11.35
C ILE A 115 -6.04 -6.03 -11.64
N THR A 116 -6.40 -6.13 -12.92
CA THR A 116 -7.52 -6.93 -13.38
C THR A 116 -6.98 -8.26 -13.93
N GLY A 117 -7.40 -9.36 -13.30
CA GLY A 117 -7.06 -10.71 -13.72
C GLY A 117 -8.12 -11.32 -14.64
N THR A 118 -7.78 -12.46 -15.25
CA THR A 118 -8.66 -13.20 -16.15
C THR A 118 -10.03 -13.48 -15.52
N GLY A 119 -11.10 -13.19 -16.26
CA GLY A 119 -12.48 -13.32 -15.77
C GLY A 119 -12.97 -12.13 -14.95
N GLY A 120 -12.29 -10.98 -15.02
CA GLY A 120 -12.74 -9.71 -14.44
C GLY A 120 -12.49 -9.57 -12.94
N THR A 121 -11.67 -10.43 -12.33
CA THR A 121 -11.33 -10.32 -10.91
C THR A 121 -10.41 -9.12 -10.69
N LYS A 122 -10.83 -8.17 -9.85
CA LYS A 122 -10.08 -6.94 -9.60
C LYS A 122 -9.36 -6.99 -8.26
N TYR A 123 -8.05 -6.79 -8.28
CA TYR A 123 -7.21 -6.67 -7.11
C TYR A 123 -6.72 -5.24 -6.98
N GLN A 124 -7.08 -4.58 -5.88
CA GLN A 124 -6.69 -3.20 -5.63
C GLN A 124 -5.74 -3.13 -4.43
N ILE A 125 -4.69 -2.33 -4.58
CA ILE A 125 -3.78 -1.96 -3.49
C ILE A 125 -3.71 -0.46 -3.43
N ASN A 126 -4.16 0.09 -2.31
CA ASN A 126 -4.11 1.52 -2.04
C ASN A 126 -2.77 1.92 -1.43
N TYR A 127 -2.36 3.18 -1.66
CA TYR A 127 -1.16 3.79 -1.07
C TYR A 127 0.16 3.06 -1.37
N LEU A 128 0.26 2.46 -2.55
CA LEU A 128 1.48 1.86 -3.05
C LEU A 128 2.52 2.94 -3.32
N SER A 129 3.71 2.80 -2.74
CA SER A 129 4.85 3.67 -3.02
C SER A 129 5.36 3.42 -4.44
N LYS A 130 5.52 4.50 -5.23
CA LYS A 130 6.02 4.50 -6.61
C LYS A 130 5.24 3.54 -7.55
N PRO A 131 3.94 3.80 -7.80
CA PRO A 131 3.11 2.92 -8.61
C PRO A 131 3.62 2.80 -10.06
N LEU A 132 4.17 3.88 -10.63
CA LEU A 132 4.72 3.91 -11.98
C LEU A 132 5.91 2.96 -12.17
N THR A 133 6.80 2.87 -11.17
CA THR A 133 7.93 1.94 -11.21
C THR A 133 7.44 0.50 -11.19
N CYS A 134 6.43 0.20 -10.36
CA CYS A 134 5.83 -1.13 -10.32
C CYS A 134 5.21 -1.52 -11.67
N ARG A 135 4.45 -0.63 -12.31
CA ARG A 135 3.89 -0.89 -13.64
C ARG A 135 4.96 -1.16 -14.69
N ARG A 136 5.98 -0.31 -14.78
CA ARG A 136 7.09 -0.50 -15.73
C ARG A 136 7.75 -1.87 -15.56
N TYR A 137 7.92 -2.29 -14.31
CA TYR A 137 8.53 -3.58 -14.01
C TYR A 137 7.64 -4.76 -14.43
N ILE A 138 6.33 -4.68 -14.18
CA ILE A 138 5.38 -5.71 -14.59
C ILE A 138 5.28 -5.77 -16.13
N GLU A 139 5.19 -4.62 -16.81
CA GLU A 139 5.17 -4.56 -18.28
C GLU A 139 6.44 -5.15 -18.90
N GLN A 140 7.61 -4.89 -18.31
CA GLN A 140 8.87 -5.48 -18.75
C GLN A 140 8.84 -7.01 -18.64
N LEU A 141 8.40 -7.55 -17.48
CA LEU A 141 8.30 -9.00 -17.28
C LEU A 141 7.27 -9.66 -18.22
N MET A 142 6.16 -8.98 -18.50
CA MET A 142 5.16 -9.46 -19.47
C MET A 142 5.75 -9.56 -20.88
N ASN A 143 6.52 -8.56 -21.30
CA ASN A 143 7.19 -8.56 -22.60
C ASN A 143 8.30 -9.63 -22.71
N GLU A 144 9.03 -9.90 -21.63
CA GLU A 144 10.04 -10.98 -21.62
C GLU A 144 9.42 -12.38 -21.68
N THR A 145 8.21 -12.55 -21.14
CA THR A 145 7.52 -13.85 -21.09
C THR A 145 6.74 -14.17 -22.36
N GLN A 146 6.44 -13.16 -23.17
CA GLN A 146 5.82 -13.30 -24.50
C GLN A 146 6.94 -13.32 -25.55
N PRO A 147 7.44 -14.50 -26.00
CA PRO A 147 8.40 -14.52 -27.09
C PRO A 147 7.74 -13.86 -28.30
N SER A 148 8.36 -12.79 -28.76
CA SER A 148 8.06 -12.09 -30.01
C SER A 148 7.88 -13.11 -31.13
N ASN A 149 6.63 -13.50 -31.40
CA ASN A 149 6.26 -14.17 -32.63
C ASN A 149 6.10 -13.08 -33.70
N ARG A 150 7.25 -12.64 -34.22
CA ARG A 150 7.37 -11.93 -35.48
C ARG A 150 8.39 -12.66 -36.34
#